data_AF-A0A1J5DJX2-F1
#
_entry.id   AF-A0A1J5DJX2-F1
#
_cell.length_a   1.000
_cell.length_b   1.000
_cell.length_c   1.000
_cell.angle_alpha   90.00
_cell.angle_beta   90.00
_cell.angle_gamma   90.00
#
_symmetry.space_group_name_H-M   'P 1'
#
loop_
_entity.id
_entity.type
_entity.pdbx_description
1 polymer ?
#
loop_
_entity_poly.entity_id
_entity_poly.type
_entity_poly.pdbx_seq_one_letter_code
_entity_poly.pdbx_strand_id
1 'polypeptide(L)'
;MPRNLHHAGPKRLGHQAAGSKRLGHQARASLCRLALVALLATFVSSSVVSCAVENGVAEQDTVEPDPVPTVPPYGAAVHVRDIYPPSGAQQVPTNTPIYFDFDAYLDPSELSSSTVTLASGGVAAPNRVQYEMVSRRLTVRLLRPLEPELRYELSLDPDTIRGVDGSPMLFAPTIRFTTGDGTAATEVHGTQPTWEHVQHVLDEGCGCHRLAEYPPNWFALPALDYERIVGQPSLRSPTRDLVEPYLPSESVLMHKAIPDYPERVGTAMPPPWWSPELELGVEISARPLTANELRMIEVWIAAGAKR
;
A
#
# COMPACT_ATOMS: atom_id res chain seq x y z
N MET A 1 -1.66 -53.82 -27.90
CA MET A 1 -3.14 -53.97 -27.93
C MET A 1 -3.77 -52.65 -27.53
N PRO A 2 -4.43 -51.91 -28.43
CA PRO A 2 -5.06 -50.63 -28.08
C PRO A 2 -6.56 -50.82 -27.80
N ARG A 3 -7.05 -50.23 -26.71
CA ARG A 3 -8.48 -50.17 -26.38
C ARG A 3 -8.98 -48.74 -26.60
N ASN A 4 -9.71 -48.57 -27.70
CA ASN A 4 -10.58 -47.43 -27.98
C ASN A 4 -11.69 -47.34 -26.94
N LEU A 5 -11.96 -46.14 -26.42
CA LEU A 5 -13.26 -45.79 -25.83
C LEU A 5 -13.69 -44.41 -26.33
N HIS A 6 -14.73 -44.44 -27.16
CA HIS A 6 -15.58 -43.33 -27.57
C HIS A 6 -16.60 -42.97 -26.48
N HIS A 7 -17.27 -41.83 -26.69
CA HIS A 7 -18.47 -41.27 -26.04
C HIS A 7 -18.22 -40.19 -24.99
N ALA A 8 -19.02 -39.13 -24.88
CA ALA A 8 -20.08 -38.53 -25.68
C ALA A 8 -20.38 -37.17 -25.02
N GLY A 9 -20.55 -36.10 -25.79
CA GLY A 9 -21.00 -34.81 -25.23
C GLY A 9 -22.52 -34.74 -25.07
N PRO A 10 -23.04 -33.80 -24.26
CA PRO A 10 -24.39 -33.31 -24.43
C PRO A 10 -24.48 -31.78 -24.64
N LYS A 11 -25.10 -31.46 -25.78
CA LYS A 11 -26.18 -30.51 -26.03
C LYS A 11 -26.27 -29.19 -25.24
N ARG A 12 -26.21 -28.11 -26.02
CA ARG A 12 -26.75 -26.77 -25.77
C ARG A 12 -28.24 -26.79 -25.41
N LEU A 13 -28.62 -25.96 -24.45
CA LEU A 13 -29.98 -25.41 -24.31
C LEU A 13 -29.86 -23.89 -24.30
N GLY A 14 -30.49 -23.26 -25.29
CA GLY A 14 -30.69 -21.82 -25.31
C GLY A 14 -31.88 -21.42 -24.46
N HIS A 15 -31.84 -20.19 -23.91
CA HIS A 15 -33.02 -19.49 -23.46
C HIS A 15 -33.02 -18.06 -23.99
N GLN A 16 -34.16 -17.72 -24.58
CA GLN A 16 -34.50 -16.46 -25.21
C GLN A 16 -34.91 -15.41 -24.17
N ALA A 17 -34.55 -14.17 -24.51
CA ALA A 17 -35.31 -12.91 -24.41
C ALA A 17 -36.47 -12.77 -23.41
N ALA A 18 -36.39 -11.70 -22.62
CA ALA A 18 -37.54 -10.84 -22.33
C ALA A 18 -37.05 -9.40 -22.08
N GLY A 19 -37.54 -8.45 -22.87
CA GLY A 19 -37.25 -7.02 -22.71
C GLY A 19 -38.14 -6.35 -21.67
N SER A 20 -37.80 -5.12 -21.28
CA SER A 20 -38.77 -4.17 -20.75
C SER A 20 -38.24 -2.72 -20.75
N LYS A 21 -38.90 -1.92 -21.59
CA LYS A 21 -39.41 -0.55 -21.33
C LYS A 21 -38.44 0.61 -21.05
N ARG A 22 -38.46 1.52 -22.04
CA ARG A 22 -38.32 2.98 -21.93
C ARG A 22 -39.26 3.57 -20.86
N LEU A 23 -38.80 4.63 -20.19
CA LEU A 23 -39.48 5.82 -19.64
C LEU A 23 -38.47 6.46 -18.67
N GLY A 24 -38.24 7.77 -18.55
CA GLY A 24 -38.72 8.96 -19.21
C GLY A 24 -37.96 10.16 -18.61
N HIS A 25 -38.15 11.32 -19.23
CA HIS A 25 -37.73 12.65 -18.78
C HIS A 25 -37.77 12.89 -17.27
N GLN A 26 -36.76 13.60 -16.74
CA GLN A 26 -37.01 14.87 -16.07
C GLN A 26 -35.75 15.72 -15.91
N ALA A 27 -35.78 16.89 -16.53
CA ALA A 27 -34.98 18.04 -16.18
C ALA A 27 -35.45 18.63 -14.85
N ARG A 28 -34.54 19.21 -14.06
CA ARG A 28 -34.75 20.51 -13.40
C ARG A 28 -33.47 21.05 -12.76
N ALA A 29 -33.20 22.29 -13.12
CA ALA A 29 -32.28 23.21 -12.48
C ALA A 29 -32.75 23.57 -11.06
N SER A 30 -31.82 23.97 -10.19
CA SER A 30 -32.05 25.08 -9.26
C SER A 30 -30.74 25.63 -8.69
N LEU A 31 -30.55 26.92 -8.94
CA LEU A 31 -29.67 27.87 -8.27
C LEU A 31 -30.24 28.21 -6.88
N CYS A 32 -29.39 28.41 -5.88
CA CYS A 32 -29.61 29.34 -4.74
C CYS A 32 -28.29 29.49 -3.98
N ARG A 33 -27.51 30.55 -4.20
CA ARG A 33 -27.52 31.87 -3.51
C ARG A 33 -27.07 31.86 -2.03
N LEU A 34 -25.91 32.49 -1.83
CA LEU A 34 -25.49 33.44 -0.78
C LEU A 34 -26.18 33.37 0.60
N ALA A 35 -25.36 33.35 1.67
CA ALA A 35 -25.39 34.41 2.68
C ALA A 35 -24.10 34.46 3.50
N LEU A 36 -23.64 35.68 3.70
CA LEU A 36 -22.48 36.15 4.46
C LEU A 36 -23.02 36.80 5.74
N VAL A 37 -22.58 36.40 6.93
CA VAL A 37 -22.78 37.19 8.16
C VAL A 37 -21.57 37.02 9.07
N ALA A 38 -20.81 38.10 9.22
CA ALA A 38 -19.89 38.34 10.32
C ALA A 38 -20.67 38.96 11.48
N LEU A 39 -20.35 38.62 12.73
CA LEU A 39 -20.60 39.53 13.86
C LEU A 39 -19.64 39.27 15.02
N LEU A 40 -18.86 40.30 15.35
CA LEU A 40 -18.12 40.50 16.59
C LEU A 40 -19.10 40.86 17.72
N ALA A 41 -18.84 40.39 18.95
CA ALA A 41 -19.27 41.06 20.16
C ALA A 41 -18.38 40.71 21.36
N THR A 42 -17.67 41.73 21.86
CA THR A 42 -16.97 41.83 23.15
C THR A 42 -17.94 42.30 24.25
N PHE A 43 -18.00 41.67 25.43
CA PHE A 43 -18.58 42.25 26.67
C PHE A 43 -17.89 41.60 27.89
N VAL A 44 -17.01 42.31 28.62
CA VAL A 44 -17.20 43.13 29.85
C VAL A 44 -17.48 42.31 31.12
N SER A 45 -16.51 42.38 32.03
CA SER A 45 -16.55 41.95 33.43
C SER A 45 -17.53 42.77 34.26
N SER A 46 -18.21 42.14 35.23
CA SER A 46 -18.56 42.76 36.53
C SER A 46 -18.99 41.70 37.54
N SER A 47 -18.38 41.77 38.72
CA SER A 47 -18.70 41.00 39.91
C SER A 47 -19.82 41.68 40.70
N VAL A 48 -20.79 40.89 41.18
CA VAL A 48 -21.64 41.26 42.31
C VAL A 48 -21.75 40.07 43.26
N VAL A 49 -21.39 40.34 44.52
CA VAL A 49 -21.57 39.46 45.67
C VAL A 49 -23.03 39.56 46.11
N SER A 50 -23.71 38.42 46.22
CA SER A 50 -25.00 38.31 46.90
C SER A 50 -24.99 37.07 47.79
N CYS A 51 -25.25 37.28 49.08
CA CYS A 51 -25.36 36.24 50.09
C CYS A 51 -26.83 35.85 50.25
N ALA A 52 -27.17 34.59 49.99
CA ALA A 52 -28.41 33.98 50.45
C ALA A 52 -28.14 32.51 50.79
N VAL A 53 -28.41 32.16 52.05
CA VAL A 53 -28.37 30.82 52.62
C VAL A 53 -29.78 30.25 52.47
N GLU A 54 -29.98 29.28 51.57
CA GLU A 54 -31.20 28.48 51.51
C GLU A 54 -30.88 27.01 51.18
N ASN A 55 -31.07 26.16 52.20
CA ASN A 55 -31.41 24.74 52.17
C ASN A 55 -30.93 23.90 50.96
N GLY A 56 -29.71 23.39 51.06
CA GLY A 56 -29.13 22.44 50.10
C GLY A 56 -29.81 21.08 50.13
N VAL A 57 -30.78 20.88 49.23
CA VAL A 57 -30.99 19.56 48.63
C VAL A 57 -29.83 19.39 47.65
N ALA A 58 -29.01 18.36 47.84
CA ALA A 58 -27.87 18.06 46.97
C ALA A 58 -28.38 17.73 45.56
N GLU A 59 -28.52 18.77 44.73
CA GLU A 59 -28.57 18.65 43.28
C GLU A 59 -27.21 18.08 42.88
N GLN A 60 -27.17 16.77 42.63
CA GLN A 60 -26.04 16.15 41.99
C GLN A 60 -25.95 16.80 40.61
N ASP A 61 -25.08 17.79 40.52
CA ASP A 61 -24.57 18.37 39.30
C ASP A 61 -24.08 17.18 38.46
N THR A 62 -24.95 16.70 37.58
CA THR A 62 -24.61 15.69 36.59
C THR A 62 -23.67 16.42 35.65
N VAL A 63 -22.38 16.41 36.00
CA VAL A 63 -21.29 16.80 35.12
C VAL A 63 -21.48 15.93 33.88
N GLU A 64 -22.09 16.51 32.86
CA GLU A 64 -22.25 15.89 31.56
C GLU A 64 -20.82 15.56 31.13
N PRO A 65 -20.47 14.27 31.00
CA PRO A 65 -19.09 13.89 30.77
C PRO A 65 -18.62 14.61 29.52
N ASP A 66 -17.53 15.36 29.63
CA ASP A 66 -16.92 16.06 28.49
C ASP A 66 -16.89 15.06 27.32
N PRO A 67 -17.42 15.44 26.14
CA PRO A 67 -17.50 14.54 25.02
C PRO A 67 -16.10 13.99 24.77
N VAL A 68 -15.96 12.66 24.89
CA VAL A 68 -14.69 11.97 24.70
C VAL A 68 -14.14 12.47 23.36
N PRO A 69 -12.97 13.12 23.33
CA PRO A 69 -12.41 13.62 22.09
C PRO A 69 -12.30 12.44 21.15
N THR A 70 -13.12 12.44 20.10
CA THR A 70 -13.06 11.43 19.05
C THR A 70 -11.78 11.72 18.28
N VAL A 71 -10.70 11.06 18.67
CA VAL A 71 -9.54 10.93 17.79
C VAL A 71 -10.10 10.34 16.50
N PRO A 72 -10.02 11.03 15.35
CA PRO A 72 -10.47 10.45 14.10
C PRO A 72 -9.77 9.09 13.97
N PRO A 73 -10.52 7.96 13.87
CA PRO A 73 -9.96 6.64 14.13
C PRO A 73 -9.00 6.13 13.03
N TYR A 74 -8.67 6.96 12.05
CA TYR A 74 -7.85 6.61 10.90
C TYR A 74 -6.74 7.64 10.71
N GLY A 75 -5.58 7.19 10.21
CA GLY A 75 -4.56 8.06 9.67
C GLY A 75 -5.10 8.89 8.49
N ALA A 76 -4.24 9.73 7.91
CA ALA A 76 -4.61 10.48 6.71
C ALA A 76 -5.05 9.50 5.60
N ALA A 77 -6.13 9.84 4.89
CA ALA A 77 -6.66 9.00 3.83
C ALA A 77 -5.59 8.68 2.78
N VAL A 78 -5.67 7.49 2.19
CA VAL A 78 -4.76 7.07 1.12
C VAL A 78 -5.10 7.82 -0.17
N HIS A 79 -4.09 8.40 -0.81
CA HIS A 79 -4.23 9.09 -2.09
C HIS A 79 -3.28 8.53 -3.16
N VAL A 80 -3.75 8.56 -4.41
CA VAL A 80 -2.89 8.37 -5.57
C VAL A 80 -2.11 9.67 -5.81
N ARG A 81 -0.79 9.59 -5.70
CA ARG A 81 0.16 10.68 -5.96
C ARG A 81 0.48 10.82 -7.44
N ASP A 82 0.70 9.70 -8.11
CA ASP A 82 1.03 9.67 -9.54
C ASP A 82 0.39 8.46 -10.21
N ILE A 83 0.14 8.60 -11.51
CA ILE A 83 -0.45 7.54 -12.32
C ILE A 83 0.07 7.57 -13.75
N TYR A 84 0.30 6.37 -14.28
CA TYR A 84 0.61 6.17 -15.67
C TYR A 84 -0.22 5.03 -16.28
N PRO A 85 -0.76 5.18 -17.51
CA PRO A 85 -0.80 6.42 -18.31
C PRO A 85 -1.64 7.53 -17.64
N PRO A 86 -1.31 8.81 -17.87
CA PRO A 86 -2.13 9.90 -17.35
C PRO A 86 -3.51 9.91 -18.04
N SER A 87 -4.52 10.41 -17.33
CA SER A 87 -5.88 10.51 -17.89
C SER A 87 -5.90 11.44 -19.12
N GLY A 88 -6.59 11.00 -20.17
CA GLY A 88 -6.67 11.66 -21.47
C GLY A 88 -5.57 11.26 -22.46
N ALA A 89 -4.57 10.47 -22.05
CA ALA A 89 -3.47 10.06 -22.91
C ALA A 89 -3.96 9.42 -24.22
N GLN A 90 -3.27 9.72 -25.32
CA GLN A 90 -3.55 9.22 -26.66
C GLN A 90 -2.36 8.41 -27.17
N GLN A 91 -2.58 7.55 -28.17
CA GLN A 91 -1.52 6.76 -28.79
C GLN A 91 -0.71 5.94 -27.77
N VAL A 92 -1.37 5.49 -26.70
CA VAL A 92 -0.74 4.69 -25.66
C VAL A 92 -0.40 3.31 -26.23
N PRO A 93 0.82 2.80 -26.08
CA PRO A 93 1.14 1.49 -26.62
C PRO A 93 0.28 0.37 -26.03
N THR A 94 -0.02 -0.65 -26.83
CA THR A 94 -0.92 -1.75 -26.46
C THR A 94 -0.39 -2.61 -25.30
N ASN A 95 0.91 -2.60 -25.05
CA ASN A 95 1.59 -3.26 -23.94
C ASN A 95 2.16 -2.25 -22.92
N THR A 96 1.57 -1.06 -22.82
CA THR A 96 2.03 -0.03 -21.87
C THR A 96 2.11 -0.58 -20.45
N PRO A 97 3.14 -0.22 -19.66
CA PRO A 97 3.04 -0.38 -18.21
C PRO A 97 1.89 0.50 -17.70
N ILE A 98 1.21 0.01 -16.67
CA ILE A 98 0.18 0.75 -15.95
C ILE A 98 0.56 0.70 -14.48
N TYR A 99 0.63 1.85 -13.80
CA TYR A 99 0.93 1.89 -12.37
C TYR A 99 0.31 3.09 -11.67
N PHE A 100 0.19 2.96 -10.34
CA PHE A 100 -0.25 4.00 -9.42
C PHE A 100 0.79 4.12 -8.31
N ASP A 101 1.26 5.34 -8.06
CA ASP A 101 2.07 5.64 -6.88
C ASP A 101 1.18 6.24 -5.81
N PHE A 102 1.29 5.73 -4.58
CA PHE A 102 0.52 6.18 -3.44
C PHE A 102 1.37 7.05 -2.50
N ASP A 103 0.71 7.90 -1.73
CA ASP A 103 1.35 8.66 -0.66
C ASP A 103 1.53 7.84 0.64
N ALA A 104 0.78 6.74 0.79
CA ALA A 104 0.83 5.83 1.92
C ALA A 104 1.27 4.41 1.52
N TYR A 105 1.72 3.63 2.51
CA TYR A 105 1.97 2.20 2.32
C TYR A 105 0.65 1.44 2.31
N LEU A 106 0.36 0.72 1.23
CA LEU A 106 -0.83 -0.13 1.14
C LEU A 106 -0.66 -1.44 1.90
N ASP A 107 -1.76 -1.93 2.47
CA ASP A 107 -1.88 -3.29 2.99
C ASP A 107 -2.05 -4.29 1.83
N PRO A 108 -1.05 -5.15 1.55
CA PRO A 108 -1.13 -6.03 0.38
C PRO A 108 -2.08 -7.20 0.56
N SER A 109 -2.53 -7.49 1.79
CA SER A 109 -3.50 -8.54 2.06
C SER A 109 -4.92 -8.19 1.59
N GLU A 110 -5.20 -6.88 1.46
CA GLU A 110 -6.46 -6.35 0.93
C GLU A 110 -6.46 -6.26 -0.62
N LEU A 111 -5.27 -6.34 -1.24
CA LEU A 111 -5.12 -6.22 -2.69
C LEU A 111 -5.47 -7.53 -3.39
N SER A 112 -6.26 -7.44 -4.46
CA SER A 112 -6.65 -8.59 -5.26
C SER A 112 -6.78 -8.23 -6.74
N SER A 113 -7.19 -9.20 -7.56
CA SER A 113 -7.48 -8.94 -8.98
C SER A 113 -8.69 -8.02 -9.20
N SER A 114 -9.55 -7.80 -8.20
CA SER A 114 -10.67 -6.86 -8.30
C SER A 114 -10.28 -5.42 -7.96
N THR A 115 -9.12 -5.21 -7.33
CA THR A 115 -8.62 -3.89 -6.96
C THR A 115 -8.53 -2.95 -8.15
N VAL A 116 -8.23 -3.49 -9.33
CA VAL A 116 -8.14 -2.72 -10.57
C VAL A 116 -9.07 -3.33 -11.61
N THR A 117 -9.99 -2.50 -12.12
CA THR A 117 -10.75 -2.83 -13.32
C THR A 117 -10.22 -2.02 -14.50
N LEU A 118 -9.93 -2.70 -15.60
CA LEU A 118 -9.55 -2.11 -16.88
C LEU A 118 -10.50 -2.62 -17.96
N ALA A 119 -11.19 -1.75 -18.67
CA ALA A 119 -12.19 -2.16 -19.67
C ALA A 119 -12.31 -1.18 -20.84
N SER A 120 -12.80 -1.66 -21.98
CA SER A 120 -13.19 -0.85 -23.14
C SER A 120 -14.55 -1.33 -23.66
N GLY A 121 -15.51 -0.43 -23.82
CA GLY A 121 -16.85 -0.78 -24.33
C GLY A 121 -17.59 -1.84 -23.50
N GLY A 122 -17.31 -1.93 -22.20
CA GLY A 122 -17.86 -2.95 -21.30
C GLY A 122 -17.14 -4.31 -21.34
N VAL A 123 -16.10 -4.46 -22.16
CA VAL A 123 -15.25 -5.66 -22.22
C VAL A 123 -14.02 -5.46 -21.35
N ALA A 124 -13.84 -6.32 -20.34
CA ALA A 124 -12.70 -6.27 -19.43
C ALA A 124 -11.40 -6.73 -20.12
N ALA A 125 -10.32 -6.00 -19.87
CA ALA A 125 -8.96 -6.42 -20.19
C ALA A 125 -8.36 -7.16 -18.98
N PRO A 126 -8.03 -8.46 -19.13
CA PRO A 126 -7.53 -9.26 -18.02
C PRO A 126 -6.15 -8.77 -17.57
N ASN A 127 -6.00 -8.57 -16.26
CA ASN A 127 -4.79 -8.04 -15.66
C ASN A 127 -4.52 -8.72 -14.29
N ARG A 128 -3.34 -8.43 -13.72
CA ARG A 128 -2.98 -8.74 -12.33
C ARG A 128 -2.35 -7.51 -11.72
N VAL A 129 -2.45 -7.39 -10.40
CA VAL A 129 -1.77 -6.34 -9.65
C VAL A 129 -0.54 -6.90 -8.94
N GLN A 130 0.47 -6.05 -8.79
CA GLN A 130 1.66 -6.31 -7.98
C GLN A 130 1.99 -5.03 -7.23
N TYR A 131 2.23 -5.13 -5.93
CA TYR A 131 2.58 -3.99 -5.10
C TYR A 131 4.08 -4.01 -4.75
N GLU A 132 4.71 -2.86 -4.88
CA GLU A 132 6.10 -2.57 -4.50
C GLU A 132 6.09 -1.59 -3.34
N MET A 133 6.47 -2.07 -2.16
CA MET A 133 6.47 -1.32 -0.91
C MET A 133 7.45 -0.16 -0.96
N VAL A 134 8.66 -0.36 -1.50
CA VAL A 134 9.73 0.65 -1.46
C VAL A 134 9.33 1.92 -2.21
N SER A 135 8.63 1.78 -3.34
CA SER A 135 8.10 2.92 -4.11
C SER A 135 6.65 3.28 -3.80
N ARG A 136 5.95 2.51 -2.94
CA ARG A 136 4.49 2.60 -2.72
C ARG A 136 3.73 2.52 -4.04
N ARG A 137 4.15 1.60 -4.92
CA ARG A 137 3.68 1.50 -6.30
C ARG A 137 2.82 0.26 -6.48
N LEU A 138 1.61 0.43 -6.98
CA LEU A 138 0.77 -0.65 -7.49
C LEU A 138 0.92 -0.74 -9.00
N THR A 139 1.58 -1.78 -9.48
CA THR A 139 1.77 -2.07 -10.91
C THR A 139 0.68 -3.01 -11.40
N VAL A 140 0.07 -2.66 -12.53
CA VAL A 140 -0.97 -3.46 -13.20
C VAL A 140 -0.33 -4.16 -14.40
N ARG A 141 -0.15 -5.47 -14.28
CA ARG A 141 0.40 -6.32 -15.32
C ARG A 141 -0.71 -6.84 -16.23
N LEU A 142 -0.68 -6.41 -17.48
CA LEU A 142 -1.57 -6.92 -18.52
C LEU A 142 -1.26 -8.39 -18.82
N LEU A 143 -2.30 -9.22 -18.91
CA LEU A 143 -2.14 -10.64 -19.28
C LEU A 143 -2.11 -10.85 -20.80
N ARG A 144 -2.59 -9.87 -21.56
CA ARG A 144 -2.52 -9.78 -23.02
C ARG A 144 -2.38 -8.30 -23.41
N PRO A 145 -1.77 -8.00 -24.57
CA PRO A 145 -1.82 -6.64 -25.12
C PRO A 145 -3.27 -6.15 -25.25
N LEU A 146 -3.44 -4.84 -25.06
CA LEU A 146 -4.69 -4.15 -25.33
C LEU A 146 -4.96 -4.10 -26.83
N GLU A 147 -6.23 -3.96 -27.20
CA GLU A 147 -6.60 -3.76 -28.60
C GLU A 147 -6.21 -2.33 -29.02
N PRO A 148 -5.72 -2.13 -30.26
CA PRO A 148 -5.32 -0.82 -30.75
C PRO A 148 -6.53 0.09 -30.97
N GLU A 149 -6.28 1.41 -30.94
CA GLU A 149 -7.27 2.46 -31.24
C GLU A 149 -8.55 2.45 -30.38
N LEU A 150 -8.52 1.77 -29.23
CA LEU A 150 -9.64 1.72 -28.29
C LEU A 150 -9.43 2.66 -27.11
N ARG A 151 -10.54 3.24 -26.64
CA ARG A 151 -10.57 3.97 -25.36
C ARG A 151 -10.78 2.98 -24.22
N TYR A 152 -9.76 2.88 -23.36
CA TYR A 152 -9.84 2.14 -22.11
C TYR A 152 -10.20 3.05 -20.94
N GLU A 153 -10.96 2.50 -20.01
CA GLU A 153 -11.26 3.05 -18.70
C GLU A 153 -10.65 2.14 -17.63
N LEU A 154 -9.88 2.76 -16.73
CA LEU A 154 -9.19 2.15 -15.61
C LEU A 154 -9.77 2.74 -14.32
N SER A 155 -10.20 1.89 -13.40
CA SER A 155 -10.76 2.30 -12.10
C SER A 155 -10.15 1.46 -10.98
N LEU A 156 -9.85 2.12 -9.86
CA LEU A 156 -9.51 1.48 -8.60
C LEU A 156 -10.77 1.21 -7.78
N ASP A 157 -10.82 0.09 -7.08
CA ASP A 157 -11.83 -0.21 -6.07
C ASP A 157 -11.37 0.33 -4.70
N PRO A 158 -11.95 1.45 -4.21
CA PRO A 158 -11.50 2.08 -2.96
C PRO A 158 -11.70 1.19 -1.73
N ASP A 159 -12.62 0.21 -1.77
CA ASP A 159 -12.87 -0.68 -0.63
C ASP A 159 -11.74 -1.69 -0.41
N THR A 160 -10.96 -1.96 -1.46
CA THR A 160 -9.79 -2.87 -1.45
C THR A 160 -8.46 -2.14 -1.27
N ILE A 161 -8.46 -0.80 -1.25
CA ILE A 161 -7.26 0.00 -1.03
C ILE A 161 -7.30 0.55 0.39
N ARG A 162 -6.46 -0.03 1.26
CA ARG A 162 -6.22 0.45 2.62
C ARG A 162 -4.74 0.63 2.85
N GLY A 163 -4.40 1.60 3.70
CA GLY A 163 -3.07 1.73 4.25
C GLY A 163 -2.81 0.61 5.27
N VAL A 164 -1.54 0.26 5.46
CA VAL A 164 -1.11 -0.69 6.52
C VAL A 164 -1.45 -0.17 7.92
N ASP A 165 -1.70 1.13 8.09
CA ASP A 165 -2.17 1.75 9.32
C ASP A 165 -3.71 1.78 9.45
N GLY A 166 -4.42 1.09 8.55
CA GLY A 166 -5.87 1.06 8.46
C GLY A 166 -6.49 2.28 7.76
N SER A 167 -5.69 3.22 7.25
CA SER A 167 -6.20 4.41 6.57
C SER A 167 -6.98 4.03 5.30
N PRO A 168 -8.21 4.54 5.10
CA PRO A 168 -9.02 4.18 3.94
C PRO A 168 -8.64 5.02 2.70
N MET A 169 -8.90 4.49 1.50
CA MET A 169 -9.01 5.30 0.29
C MET A 169 -10.42 5.90 0.18
N LEU A 170 -10.54 7.22 0.30
CA LEU A 170 -11.87 7.88 0.24
C LEU A 170 -12.34 8.14 -1.19
N PHE A 171 -11.40 8.33 -2.13
CA PHE A 171 -11.71 8.68 -3.51
C PHE A 171 -10.77 7.95 -4.46
N ALA A 172 -11.34 7.08 -5.30
CA ALA A 172 -10.61 6.41 -6.37
C ALA A 172 -10.67 7.21 -7.68
N PRO A 173 -9.54 7.50 -8.34
CA PRO A 173 -9.56 8.14 -9.64
C PRO A 173 -10.10 7.17 -10.72
N THR A 174 -10.88 7.71 -11.66
CA THR A 174 -11.21 7.04 -12.92
C THR A 174 -10.40 7.63 -14.04
N ILE A 175 -9.72 6.76 -14.79
CA ILE A 175 -8.67 7.15 -15.72
C ILE A 175 -9.05 6.63 -17.09
N ARG A 176 -8.93 7.48 -18.11
CA ARG A 176 -9.28 7.11 -19.47
C ARG A 176 -8.11 7.38 -20.39
N PHE A 177 -7.74 6.43 -21.22
CA PHE A 177 -6.71 6.62 -22.24
C PHE A 177 -7.10 5.90 -23.53
N THR A 178 -6.46 6.29 -24.63
CA THR A 178 -6.70 5.67 -25.94
C THR A 178 -5.41 5.03 -26.42
N THR A 179 -5.49 3.75 -26.79
CA THR A 179 -4.35 3.00 -27.33
C THR A 179 -4.03 3.44 -28.76
N GLY A 180 -2.76 3.35 -29.15
CA GLY A 180 -2.31 3.45 -30.54
C GLY A 180 -2.19 2.06 -31.19
N ASP A 181 -1.59 2.02 -32.37
CA ASP A 181 -1.30 0.80 -33.15
C ASP A 181 0.06 0.16 -32.81
N GLY A 182 0.86 0.80 -31.95
CA GLY A 182 2.22 0.38 -31.59
C GLY A 182 2.34 -0.43 -30.29
N THR A 183 3.50 -1.07 -30.15
CA THR A 183 3.99 -1.62 -28.89
C THR A 183 5.11 -0.74 -28.34
N ALA A 184 5.14 -0.58 -27.02
CA ALA A 184 6.26 -0.01 -26.30
C ALA A 184 7.43 -0.98 -26.38
N ALA A 185 8.64 -0.41 -26.37
CA ALA A 185 9.84 -1.18 -26.12
C ALA A 185 9.65 -1.98 -24.82
N THR A 186 9.89 -3.28 -24.89
CA THR A 186 9.88 -4.11 -23.69
C THR A 186 10.98 -3.60 -22.77
N GLU A 187 10.61 -3.14 -21.58
CA GLU A 187 11.62 -2.87 -20.56
C GLU A 187 12.37 -4.17 -20.29
N VAL A 188 13.68 -4.13 -20.50
CA VAL A 188 14.55 -5.25 -20.15
C VAL A 188 14.62 -5.26 -18.63
N HIS A 189 13.80 -6.09 -18.00
CA HIS A 189 13.96 -6.37 -16.58
C HIS A 189 15.35 -6.98 -16.39
N GLY A 190 16.15 -6.35 -15.52
CA GLY A 190 17.46 -6.86 -15.15
C GLY A 190 17.38 -8.27 -14.58
N THR A 191 18.53 -8.94 -14.50
CA THR A 191 18.64 -10.24 -13.84
C THR A 191 18.03 -10.17 -12.44
N GLN A 192 17.21 -11.16 -12.07
CA GLN A 192 16.66 -11.23 -10.73
C GLN A 192 17.81 -11.33 -9.70
N PRO A 193 17.79 -10.54 -8.62
CA PRO A 193 18.80 -10.61 -7.58
C PRO A 193 18.79 -12.00 -6.90
N THR A 194 19.98 -12.47 -6.58
CA THR A 194 20.24 -13.71 -5.82
C THR A 194 20.59 -13.38 -4.38
N TRP A 195 20.77 -14.41 -3.53
CA TRP A 195 21.24 -14.19 -2.16
C TRP A 195 22.58 -13.46 -2.12
N GLU A 196 23.52 -13.78 -3.01
CA GLU A 196 24.84 -13.12 -3.05
C GLU A 196 24.74 -11.58 -3.18
N HIS A 197 23.83 -11.11 -4.04
CA HIS A 197 23.57 -9.68 -4.21
C HIS A 197 22.99 -9.06 -2.93
N VAL A 198 22.02 -9.74 -2.31
CA VAL A 198 21.37 -9.26 -1.07
C VAL A 198 22.32 -9.31 0.11
N GLN A 199 23.15 -10.36 0.22
CA GLN A 199 24.13 -10.52 1.27
C GLN A 199 25.11 -9.35 1.26
N HIS A 200 25.60 -8.95 0.08
CA HIS A 200 26.48 -7.78 -0.04
C HIS A 200 25.79 -6.51 0.50
N VAL A 201 24.52 -6.27 0.13
CA VAL A 201 23.74 -5.13 0.62
C VAL A 201 23.56 -5.17 2.15
N LEU A 202 23.24 -6.33 2.70
CA LEU A 202 23.05 -6.51 4.14
C LEU A 202 24.37 -6.37 4.90
N ASP A 203 25.46 -6.91 4.37
CA ASP A 203 26.77 -6.78 4.98
C ASP A 203 27.15 -5.31 5.05
N GLU A 204 27.02 -4.54 3.98
CA GLU A 204 27.36 -3.11 3.94
C GLU A 204 26.41 -2.21 4.74
N GLY A 205 25.10 -2.47 4.70
CA GLY A 205 24.10 -1.63 5.34
C GLY A 205 23.80 -1.97 6.79
N CYS A 206 23.97 -3.24 7.18
CA CYS A 206 23.58 -3.78 8.48
C CYS A 206 24.82 -4.19 9.30
N GLY A 207 25.87 -3.36 9.30
CA GLY A 207 27.14 -3.63 9.97
C GLY A 207 27.04 -3.98 11.47
N CYS A 208 25.94 -3.62 12.15
CA CYS A 208 25.66 -4.04 13.52
C CYS A 208 25.55 -5.56 13.72
N HIS A 209 25.34 -6.32 12.65
CA HIS A 209 25.30 -7.79 12.67
C HIS A 209 26.69 -8.44 12.47
N ARG A 210 27.71 -7.68 12.06
CA ARG A 210 29.08 -8.19 11.90
C ARG A 210 29.83 -8.38 13.23
N LEU A 211 29.29 -7.81 14.32
CA LEU A 211 29.91 -7.89 15.65
C LEU A 211 29.63 -9.22 16.37
N ALA A 212 29.06 -10.23 15.70
CA ALA A 212 28.77 -11.54 16.30
C ALA A 212 30.02 -12.27 16.86
N GLU A 213 31.23 -11.87 16.44
CA GLU A 213 32.50 -12.40 16.94
C GLU A 213 33.05 -11.66 18.18
N TYR A 214 32.44 -10.55 18.62
CA TYR A 214 32.89 -9.81 19.80
C TYR A 214 32.28 -10.38 21.10
N PRO A 215 33.09 -10.67 22.14
CA PRO A 215 32.65 -11.38 23.35
C PRO A 215 31.90 -10.48 24.36
N PRO A 216 31.36 -11.10 25.43
CA PRO A 216 29.92 -11.24 25.63
C PRO A 216 29.27 -9.93 26.08
N ASN A 217 28.73 -9.17 25.14
CA ASN A 217 27.80 -8.09 25.48
C ASN A 217 26.43 -8.36 24.86
N TRP A 218 25.43 -8.04 25.69
CA TRP A 218 23.98 -7.86 25.57
C TRP A 218 23.38 -7.41 24.21
N PHE A 219 24.17 -7.32 23.14
CA PHE A 219 23.78 -6.91 21.79
C PHE A 219 24.28 -7.83 20.67
N ALA A 220 24.70 -9.07 20.94
CA ALA A 220 25.02 -10.02 19.88
C ALA A 220 23.78 -10.26 18.99
N LEU A 221 23.64 -9.45 17.95
CA LEU A 221 22.61 -9.60 16.95
C LEU A 221 22.93 -10.87 16.16
N PRO A 222 21.90 -11.68 15.81
CA PRO A 222 22.13 -12.88 15.02
C PRO A 222 22.79 -12.53 13.69
N ALA A 223 23.71 -13.36 13.21
CA ALA A 223 24.30 -13.17 11.88
C ALA A 223 23.20 -13.20 10.80
N LEU A 224 23.35 -12.35 9.78
CA LEU A 224 22.43 -12.26 8.65
C LEU A 224 22.82 -13.23 7.52
N ASP A 225 22.97 -14.51 7.86
CA ASP A 225 23.15 -15.56 6.85
C ASP A 225 21.81 -16.08 6.33
N TYR A 226 21.83 -16.66 5.12
CA TYR A 226 20.63 -17.10 4.41
C TYR A 226 19.74 -18.02 5.27
N GLU A 227 20.35 -19.06 5.84
CA GLU A 227 19.66 -20.08 6.63
C GLU A 227 19.02 -19.52 7.91
N ARG A 228 19.54 -18.42 8.45
CA ARG A 228 19.03 -17.78 9.66
C ARG A 228 17.96 -16.73 9.43
N ILE A 229 17.80 -16.23 8.21
CA ILE A 229 16.80 -15.18 7.94
C ILE A 229 15.65 -15.66 7.05
N VAL A 230 15.88 -16.60 6.13
CA VAL A 230 14.84 -17.06 5.21
C VAL A 230 14.00 -18.15 5.87
N GLY A 231 12.69 -17.90 5.99
CA GLY A 231 11.74 -18.82 6.61
C GLY A 231 11.93 -19.00 8.12
N GLN A 232 12.67 -18.09 8.76
CA GLN A 232 12.93 -18.15 10.20
C GLN A 232 12.04 -17.15 10.94
N PRO A 233 11.37 -17.55 12.04
CA PRO A 233 10.50 -16.67 12.78
C PRO A 233 11.30 -15.55 13.46
N SER A 234 10.75 -14.34 13.45
CA SER A 234 11.33 -13.21 14.18
C SER A 234 11.17 -13.39 15.68
N LEU A 235 12.27 -13.25 16.45
CA LEU A 235 12.21 -13.27 17.91
C LEU A 235 11.29 -12.20 18.52
N ARG A 236 11.12 -11.06 17.83
CA ARG A 236 10.23 -9.97 18.28
C ARG A 236 8.81 -10.08 17.73
N SER A 237 8.61 -10.92 16.72
CA SER A 237 7.33 -11.13 16.05
C SER A 237 7.21 -12.60 15.67
N PRO A 238 6.99 -13.52 16.63
CA PRO A 238 7.07 -14.96 16.36
C PRO A 238 6.05 -15.49 15.34
N THR A 239 5.05 -14.68 14.99
CA THR A 239 4.03 -14.97 13.96
C THR A 239 4.44 -14.51 12.56
N ARG A 240 5.58 -13.85 12.40
CA ARG A 240 6.11 -13.37 11.11
C ARG A 240 7.56 -13.84 10.95
N ASP A 241 7.92 -14.22 9.74
CA ASP A 241 9.28 -14.58 9.42
C ASP A 241 10.16 -13.34 9.21
N LEU A 242 11.47 -13.49 9.46
CA LEU A 242 12.46 -12.46 9.18
C LEU A 242 12.45 -12.12 7.69
N VAL A 243 12.46 -13.15 6.84
CA VAL A 243 12.20 -13.09 5.40
C VAL A 243 11.21 -14.19 5.05
N GLU A 244 10.02 -13.77 4.62
CA GLU A 244 8.94 -14.64 4.11
C GLU A 244 9.04 -14.71 2.57
N PRO A 245 9.42 -15.85 1.98
CA PRO A 245 9.52 -15.99 0.53
C PRO A 245 8.22 -15.61 -0.19
N TYR A 246 8.35 -14.91 -1.32
CA TYR A 246 7.24 -14.39 -2.14
C TYR A 246 6.39 -13.28 -1.52
N LEU A 247 6.60 -12.95 -0.24
CA LEU A 247 5.79 -11.97 0.50
C LEU A 247 6.69 -10.90 1.16
N PRO A 248 7.22 -9.93 0.39
CA PRO A 248 8.01 -8.84 0.96
C PRO A 248 7.29 -8.08 2.07
N SER A 249 5.96 -7.94 1.96
CA SER A 249 5.12 -7.25 2.93
C SER A 249 4.89 -8.00 4.22
N GLU A 250 5.14 -9.30 4.27
CA GLU A 250 5.08 -10.07 5.52
C GLU A 250 6.47 -10.24 6.15
N SER A 251 7.54 -9.84 5.43
CA SER A 251 8.92 -9.98 5.88
C SER A 251 9.30 -8.88 6.86
N VAL A 252 9.63 -9.27 8.11
CA VAL A 252 10.07 -8.32 9.16
C VAL A 252 11.31 -7.52 8.73
N LEU A 253 12.18 -8.09 7.89
CA LEU A 253 13.32 -7.39 7.32
C LEU A 253 12.89 -6.11 6.58
N MET A 254 11.86 -6.19 5.74
CA MET A 254 11.38 -5.03 4.97
C MET A 254 10.80 -3.94 5.88
N HIS A 255 10.01 -4.35 6.89
CA HIS A 255 9.41 -3.40 7.86
C HIS A 255 10.45 -2.61 8.64
N LYS A 256 11.60 -3.23 8.91
CA LYS A 256 12.71 -2.60 9.63
C LYS A 256 13.62 -1.78 8.72
N ALA A 257 13.84 -2.24 7.50
CA ALA A 257 14.76 -1.63 6.55
C ALA A 257 14.19 -0.37 5.90
N ILE A 258 12.87 -0.31 5.68
CA ILE A 258 12.18 0.87 5.15
C ILE A 258 12.04 1.91 6.28
N PRO A 259 12.68 3.10 6.22
CA PRO A 259 12.80 4.02 7.36
C PRO A 259 11.50 4.60 7.90
N ASP A 260 10.47 4.73 7.07
CA ASP A 260 9.18 5.35 7.40
C ASP A 260 8.00 4.37 7.29
N TYR A 261 8.25 3.06 7.36
CA TYR A 261 7.20 2.05 7.40
C TYR A 261 6.40 2.11 8.72
N PRO A 262 5.04 2.21 8.68
CA PRO A 262 4.22 2.41 9.88
C PRO A 262 4.17 1.19 10.81
N GLU A 263 3.98 -0.01 10.25
CA GLU A 263 3.86 -1.25 11.03
C GLU A 263 5.21 -1.87 11.39
N ARG A 264 6.10 -1.10 12.02
CA ARG A 264 7.39 -1.63 12.43
C ARG A 264 7.33 -2.24 13.83
N VAL A 265 7.82 -3.47 13.95
CA VAL A 265 8.16 -4.05 15.26
C VAL A 265 9.59 -3.71 15.66
N GLY A 266 9.72 -2.80 16.62
CA GLY A 266 11.01 -2.33 17.16
C GLY A 266 11.55 -1.08 16.46
N THR A 267 12.86 -0.86 16.56
CA THR A 267 13.54 0.33 16.01
C THR A 267 13.80 0.19 14.52
N ALA A 268 13.79 1.32 13.80
CA ALA A 268 14.28 1.41 12.42
C ALA A 268 15.70 0.87 12.29
N MET A 269 16.07 0.41 11.09
CA MET A 269 17.46 0.15 10.75
C MET A 269 18.03 1.28 9.86
N PRO A 270 19.25 1.77 10.14
CA PRO A 270 20.05 1.49 11.34
C PRO A 270 19.41 2.11 12.60
N PRO A 271 19.59 1.50 13.79
CA PRO A 271 19.01 2.02 15.01
C PRO A 271 19.68 3.34 15.43
N PRO A 272 18.96 4.28 16.08
CA PRO A 272 19.50 5.61 16.41
C PRO A 272 20.72 5.61 17.33
N TRP A 273 20.88 4.56 18.15
CA TRP A 273 22.02 4.38 19.04
C TRP A 273 23.27 3.85 18.32
N TRP A 274 23.14 3.43 17.06
CA TRP A 274 24.28 3.06 16.25
C TRP A 274 24.87 4.30 15.59
N SER A 275 25.99 4.78 16.13
CA SER A 275 26.84 5.77 15.48
C SER A 275 28.09 5.08 14.93
N PRO A 276 28.48 5.30 13.66
CA PRO A 276 29.74 4.80 13.11
C PRO A 276 30.98 5.36 13.83
N GLU A 277 30.84 6.39 14.67
CA GLU A 277 31.96 7.06 15.34
C GLU A 277 32.38 6.43 16.68
N LEU A 278 31.60 5.51 17.27
CA LEU A 278 31.92 4.98 18.60
C LEU A 278 32.70 3.67 18.58
N GLU A 279 34.01 3.81 18.81
CA GLU A 279 34.77 3.15 19.89
C GLU A 279 35.87 2.12 19.58
N LEU A 280 36.08 1.63 18.35
CA LEU A 280 37.07 0.54 18.16
C LEU A 280 38.09 0.71 17.01
N GLY A 281 38.15 1.88 16.36
CA GLY A 281 39.07 2.10 15.24
C GLY A 281 38.80 1.23 14.00
N VAL A 282 37.66 0.53 13.99
CA VAL A 282 37.12 -0.18 12.83
C VAL A 282 35.92 0.61 12.35
N GLU A 283 36.02 1.12 11.12
CA GLU A 283 34.94 1.88 10.47
C GLU A 283 33.82 0.91 10.08
N ILE A 284 32.90 0.65 11.00
CA ILE A 284 31.70 -0.16 10.72
C ILE A 284 30.57 0.81 10.36
N SER A 285 30.50 1.20 9.09
CA SER A 285 29.39 2.02 8.61
C SER A 285 28.10 1.20 8.64
N ALA A 286 27.16 1.54 9.52
CA ALA A 286 25.76 1.23 9.25
C ALA A 286 25.15 2.51 8.69
N ARG A 287 24.87 2.50 7.39
CA ARG A 287 24.15 3.57 6.71
C ARG A 287 22.72 3.10 6.43
N PRO A 288 21.73 4.00 6.36
CA PRO A 288 20.45 3.67 5.76
C PRO A 288 20.65 3.05 4.38
N LEU A 289 19.88 2.01 4.09
CA LEU A 289 19.85 1.42 2.76
C LEU A 289 19.25 2.44 1.78
N THR A 290 19.82 2.52 0.59
CA THR A 290 19.30 3.33 -0.50
C THR A 290 18.02 2.70 -1.06
N ALA A 291 17.21 3.49 -1.78
CA ALA A 291 16.00 2.97 -2.41
C ALA A 291 16.27 1.82 -3.39
N ASN A 292 17.42 1.83 -4.09
CA ASN A 292 17.79 0.75 -5.01
C ASN A 292 18.16 -0.54 -4.26
N GLU A 293 18.85 -0.43 -3.13
CA GLU A 293 19.18 -1.56 -2.26
C GLU A 293 17.93 -2.18 -1.63
N LEU A 294 17.03 -1.34 -1.12
CA LEU A 294 15.75 -1.79 -0.60
C LEU A 294 14.93 -2.50 -1.69
N ARG A 295 14.88 -1.94 -2.91
CA ARG A 295 14.21 -2.58 -4.05
C ARG A 295 14.88 -3.91 -4.42
N MET A 296 16.21 -4.00 -4.34
CA MET A 296 16.92 -5.26 -4.60
C MET A 296 16.49 -6.36 -3.60
N ILE A 297 16.43 -6.03 -2.31
CA ILE A 297 15.94 -6.96 -1.27
C ILE A 297 14.49 -7.33 -1.55
N GLU A 298 13.61 -6.35 -1.80
CA GLU A 298 12.20 -6.58 -2.11
C GLU A 298 12.00 -7.52 -3.31
N VAL A 299 12.69 -7.26 -4.43
CA VAL A 299 12.60 -8.09 -5.64
C VAL A 299 13.13 -9.50 -5.38
N TRP A 300 14.20 -9.65 -4.59
CA TRP A 300 14.72 -10.95 -4.19
C TRP A 300 13.69 -11.76 -3.39
N ILE A 301 13.06 -11.13 -2.39
CA ILE A 301 12.01 -11.76 -1.58
C ILE A 301 10.81 -12.14 -2.47
N ALA A 302 10.33 -11.21 -3.30
CA ALA A 302 9.21 -11.43 -4.22
C ALA A 302 9.49 -12.56 -5.23
N ALA A 303 10.76 -12.79 -5.59
CA ALA A 303 11.19 -13.88 -6.45
C ALA A 303 11.33 -15.24 -5.71
N GLY A 304 10.94 -15.30 -4.43
CA GLY A 304 11.00 -16.50 -3.59
C GLY A 304 12.26 -16.61 -2.74
N ALA A 305 12.96 -15.49 -2.50
CA ALA A 305 14.18 -15.42 -1.69
C ALA A 305 15.21 -16.49 -2.08
N LYS A 306 15.49 -16.63 -3.37
CA LYS A 306 16.36 -17.71 -3.89
C LYS A 306 17.81 -17.52 -3.46
N ARG A 307 18.50 -18.62 -3.20
CA ARG A 307 19.95 -18.63 -2.99
C ARG A 307 20.69 -18.22 -4.26
#